data_AF-A0A7Z6T456-F1
#
_entry.id   AF-A0A7Z6T456-F1
#
_cell.length_a   1.000
_cell.length_b   1.000
_cell.length_c   1.000
_cell.angle_alpha   90.00
_cell.angle_beta   90.00
_cell.angle_gamma   90.00
#
_symmetry.space_group_name_H-M   'P 1'
#
loop_
_entity.id
_entity.type
_entity.pdbx_description
1 polymer ?
#
loop_
_entity_poly.entity_id
_entity_poly.type
_entity_poly.pdbx_seq_one_letter_code
_entity_poly.pdbx_strand_id
1 'polypeptide(L)' 'MAVAEYGLTALRAETTLDNAGFRAVPARTGFEPVEDVMFGARPGRRYVLDLRGDASPAR' A
#
# COMPACT_ATOMS: atom_id res chain seq x y z
N MET A 1 3.30 7.78 -17.38
CA MET A 1 2.68 7.20 -16.15
C MET A 1 3.39 5.89 -15.89
N ALA A 2 4.01 5.69 -14.73
CA ALA A 2 4.89 4.54 -14.48
C ALA A 2 4.23 3.17 -14.74
N VAL A 3 2.92 3.04 -14.54
CA VAL A 3 2.13 1.83 -14.87
C VAL A 3 2.23 1.50 -16.37
N ALA A 4 1.93 2.47 -17.22
CA ALA A 4 1.94 2.30 -18.68
C ALA A 4 3.37 2.23 -19.25
N GLU A 5 4.34 2.85 -18.58
CA GLU A 5 5.71 3.00 -19.08
C GLU A 5 6.62 1.83 -18.68
N TYR A 6 6.40 1.27 -17.48
CA TYR A 6 7.24 0.22 -16.90
C TYR A 6 6.48 -1.07 -16.60
N GLY A 7 5.20 -1.16 -16.93
CA GLY A 7 4.37 -2.33 -16.63
C GLY A 7 4.19 -2.54 -15.13
N LEU A 8 4.16 -1.46 -14.35
CA LEU A 8 4.08 -1.54 -12.90
C LEU A 8 2.71 -2.11 -12.49
N THR A 9 2.71 -3.24 -11.79
CA THR A 9 1.46 -3.96 -11.46
C THR A 9 1.01 -3.78 -10.01
N ALA A 10 1.88 -3.33 -9.11
CA ALA A 10 1.54 -3.12 -7.71
C ALA A 10 2.47 -2.11 -7.04
N LEU A 11 1.96 -1.41 -6.03
CA LEU A 11 2.74 -0.65 -5.06
C LEU A 11 2.76 -1.38 -3.71
N ARG A 12 3.88 -1.28 -3.00
CA ARG A 12 4.05 -1.80 -1.64
C ARG A 12 4.41 -0.65 -0.71
N ALA A 13 3.75 -0.60 0.44
CA ALA A 13 4.00 0.38 1.48
C ALA A 13 4.14 -0.32 2.83
N GLU A 14 5.01 0.21 3.68
CA GLU A 14 5.37 -0.40 4.96
C GLU A 14 5.51 0.68 6.01
N THR A 15 4.93 0.47 7.19
CA THR A 15 5.06 1.40 8.31
C THR A 15 5.06 0.70 9.66
N THR A 16 5.56 1.39 10.67
CA THR A 16 5.47 0.96 12.06
C THR A 16 4.09 1.28 12.64
N LEU A 17 3.62 0.45 13.57
CA LEU A 17 2.31 0.58 14.20
C LEU A 17 2.21 1.87 15.02
N ASP A 18 3.30 2.38 15.58
CA ASP A 18 3.28 3.63 16.35
C ASP A 18 3.18 4.89 15.48
N ASN A 19 3.23 4.78 14.15
CA ASN A 19 3.01 5.90 13.24
C ASN A 19 1.51 6.09 12.92
N ALA A 20 0.78 6.68 13.86
CA ALA A 20 -0.67 6.91 13.75
C ALA A 20 -1.07 7.72 12.50
N GLY A 21 -0.25 8.69 12.07
CA GLY A 21 -0.50 9.51 10.88
C GLY A 21 -0.45 8.71 9.57
N PHE A 22 0.40 7.69 9.50
CA PHE A 22 0.51 6.85 8.30
C PHE A 22 -0.59 5.79 8.21
N ARG A 23 -1.29 5.42 9.28
CA ARG A 23 -2.42 4.46 9.20
C ARG A 23 -3.64 5.03 8.46
N ALA A 24 -3.82 6.35 8.50
CA ALA A 24 -4.97 7.02 7.91
C ALA A 24 -4.88 7.13 6.38
N VAL A 25 -3.69 7.00 5.80
CA VAL A 25 -3.45 7.21 4.36
C VAL A 25 -3.74 5.94 3.53
N PRO A 26 -3.22 4.74 3.87
CA PRO A 26 -3.47 3.50 3.14
C PRO A 26 -4.96 3.18 2.99
N ALA A 27 -5.73 3.38 4.07
CA ALA A 27 -7.17 3.14 4.08
C ALA A 27 -7.95 4.07 3.13
N ARG A 28 -7.38 5.23 2.76
CA ARG A 28 -8.01 6.21 1.86
C ARG A 28 -7.56 6.06 0.41
N THR A 29 -6.41 5.46 0.17
CA THR A 29 -5.78 5.36 -1.16
C THR A 29 -5.93 3.98 -1.80
N GLY A 30 -6.70 3.07 -1.18
CA GLY A 30 -6.97 1.72 -1.70
C GLY A 30 -5.87 0.70 -1.41
N PHE A 31 -4.96 1.01 -0.48
CA PHE A 31 -3.94 0.06 -0.03
C PHE A 31 -4.56 -0.92 0.97
N GLU A 32 -4.48 -2.20 0.64
CA GLU A 32 -4.98 -3.29 1.48
C GLU A 32 -3.89 -3.78 2.44
N PRO A 33 -4.20 -3.99 3.74
CA PRO A 33 -3.26 -4.56 4.69
C PRO A 33 -3.02 -6.04 4.37
N VAL A 34 -1.74 -6.43 4.29
CA VAL A 34 -1.36 -7.81 3.95
C VAL A 34 -0.95 -8.60 5.18
N GLU A 35 -0.02 -8.06 5.97
CA GLU A 35 0.56 -8.78 7.11
C GLU A 35 1.14 -7.82 8.14
N ASP A 36 1.14 -8.27 9.40
CA ASP A 36 1.97 -7.66 10.45
C ASP A 36 3.43 -8.08 10.26
N VAL A 37 4.34 -7.12 10.38
CA VAL A 37 5.78 -7.31 10.14
C VAL A 37 6.58 -6.62 11.24
N MET A 38 7.73 -7.18 11.61
CA MET A 38 8.64 -6.56 12.58
C MET A 38 9.73 -5.77 11.85
N PHE A 39 9.83 -4.47 12.14
CA PHE A 39 10.96 -3.62 11.78
C PHE A 39 11.94 -3.57 12.97
N GLY A 40 12.77 -4.61 13.09
CA GLY A 40 13.60 -4.83 14.27
C GLY A 40 12.72 -5.12 15.49
N ALA A 41 12.82 -4.29 16.54
CA ALA A 41 11.98 -4.43 17.74
C ALA A 41 10.61 -3.74 17.63
N ARG A 42 10.33 -3.07 16.50
CA ARG A 42 9.10 -2.29 16.33
C ARG A 42 8.10 -3.05 15.47
N PRO A 43 6.87 -3.28 15.96
CA PRO A 43 5.84 -3.89 15.14
C PRO A 43 5.38 -2.90 14.06
N GLY A 44 5.02 -3.45 12.92
CA GLY A 44 4.61 -2.72 11.74
C GLY A 44 3.58 -3.48 10.92
N ARG A 45 3.13 -2.84 9.84
CA ARG A 45 2.12 -3.35 8.92
C ARG A 45 2.59 -3.11 7.49
N ARG A 46 2.47 -4.13 6.66
CA ARG A 46 2.69 -4.05 5.22
C ARG A 46 1.35 -3.90 4.49
N TYR A 47 1.38 -3.11 3.42
CA TYR A 47 0.23 -2.82 2.58
C TYR A 47 0.58 -3.02 1.10
N VAL A 48 -0.42 -3.40 0.31
CA VAL A 48 -0.32 -3.53 -1.15
C VAL A 48 -1.46 -2.75 -1.81
N LEU A 49 -1.14 -2.03 -2.89
CA LEU A 49 -2.11 -1.52 -3.83
C LEU A 49 -1.90 -2.24 -5.17
N ASP A 50 -2.90 -3.00 -5.60
CA ASP A 50 -2.90 -3.62 -6.93
C ASP A 50 -3.28 -2.56 -7.98
N LEU A 51 -2.39 -2.34 -8.94
CA LEU A 51 -2.59 -1.36 -10.02
C LEU A 51 -3.26 -1.99 -11.25
N ARG A 52 -3.49 -3.30 -11.28
CA ARG A 52 -4.18 -3.98 -12.38
C ARG A 52 -5.68 -3.68 -12.40
N GLY A 53 -6.24 -3.24 -11.27
CA GLY A 53 -7.64 -2.84 -11.12
C GLY A 53 -7.96 -1.39 -11.51
N ASP A 54 -6.94 -0.53 -11.63
CA ASP A 54 -7.04 0.88 -12.05
C ASP A 54 -7.41 1.05 -13.53
N ALA A 55 -7.33 -0.02 -14.34
CA ALA A 55 -7.94 -0.08 -15.67
C ALA A 55 -9.48 -0.26 -15.64
N SER A 56 -10.14 0.20 -14.57
CA SER A 56 -11.60 0.34 -14.53
C SER A 56 -11.91 1.84 -14.56
N PRO A 57 -12.39 2.41 -15.69
CA PRO A 57 -12.90 3.77 -15.66
C PRO A 57 -14.07 3.81 -14.68
N ALA A 58 -13.94 4.60 -13.63
CA ALA A 58 -15.02 4.87 -12.69
C ALA A 58 -16.28 5.29 -13.48
N ARG A 59 -17.40 4.60 -13.21
CA ARG A 59 -18.74 4.95 -13.70
C ARG A 59 -19.42 5.89 -12.73
#